data_AF-G4CW35-F1
#
_entry.id   AF-G4CW35-F1
#
_cell.length_a   1.000
_cell.length_b   1.000
_cell.length_c   1.000
_cell.angle_alpha   90.00
_cell.angle_beta   90.00
_cell.angle_gamma   90.00
#
_symmetry.space_group_name_H-M   'P 1'
#
loop_
_entity.id
_entity.type
_entity.pdbx_description
1 polymer ?
#
loop_
_entity_poly.entity_id
_entity_poly.type
_entity_poly.pdbx_seq_one_letter_code
_entity_poly.pdbx_strand_id
1 'polypeptide(L)'
;MLRLGSGVAGDQLYDESGSLVAVVSIQATGEIATVYNFTVEGLYNYFVADDSSWVLAHNATRRLQYGVEVDIPDDADSQTIVGAVARGIRSQGADDLEKKFSKEMARAAKRKPWLRKAFLGSQVHYEIRGELNLLYPGRFEYRSVGPDYKDKQMNDALVELTTTNPHTIKAHTDKGGDYLTCAFAGYDPF
;
A
#
# COMPACT_ATOMS: atom_id res chain seq x y z
N MET A 1 -5.69 10.39 14.37
CA MET A 1 -6.57 9.23 14.15
C MET A 1 -6.58 8.41 15.43
N LEU A 2 -7.77 8.20 16.00
CA LEU A 2 -7.94 7.44 17.24
C LEU A 2 -8.12 5.96 16.88
N ARG A 3 -7.36 5.06 17.52
CA ARG A 3 -7.64 3.62 17.45
C ARG A 3 -8.73 3.33 18.46
N LEU A 4 -9.88 2.79 18.03
CA LEU A 4 -11.04 2.57 18.90
C LEU A 4 -10.74 1.64 20.10
N GLY A 5 -9.66 0.85 20.07
CA GLY A 5 -9.16 0.06 21.20
C GLY A 5 -8.22 0.78 22.19
N SER A 6 -7.90 2.05 21.94
CA SER A 6 -7.10 2.91 22.83
C SER A 6 -7.78 4.25 23.12
N GLY A 7 -9.05 4.39 22.75
CA GLY A 7 -9.82 5.59 23.02
C GLY A 7 -10.17 5.73 24.49
N VAL A 8 -10.47 6.96 24.91
CA VAL A 8 -11.02 7.29 26.22
C VAL A 8 -12.20 8.24 26.06
N ALA A 9 -13.06 8.30 27.09
CA ALA A 9 -14.08 9.33 27.14
C ALA A 9 -13.42 10.72 27.08
N GLY A 10 -14.00 11.61 26.27
CA GLY A 10 -13.47 12.95 25.97
C GLY A 10 -12.67 13.03 24.67
N ASP A 11 -12.24 11.91 24.08
CA ASP A 11 -11.64 11.93 22.75
C ASP A 11 -12.62 12.48 21.71
N GLN A 12 -12.08 13.17 20.69
CA GLN A 12 -12.90 13.79 19.66
C GLN A 12 -12.88 13.01 18.35
N LEU A 13 -14.06 12.86 17.76
CA LEU A 13 -14.31 12.25 16.46
C LEU A 13 -14.97 13.27 15.53
N TYR A 14 -14.87 13.07 14.22
CA TYR A 14 -15.61 13.87 13.25
C TYR A 14 -16.99 13.26 12.98
N ASP A 15 -18.03 14.08 12.98
CA ASP A 15 -19.36 13.73 12.49
C ASP A 15 -19.50 13.98 10.98
N GLU A 16 -20.64 13.62 10.41
CA GLU A 16 -20.96 13.77 8.98
C GLU A 16 -21.01 15.23 8.51
N SER A 17 -21.18 16.19 9.43
CA SER A 17 -21.11 17.62 9.15
C SER A 17 -19.68 18.16 9.10
N GLY A 18 -18.70 17.34 9.52
CA GLY A 18 -17.31 17.74 9.71
C GLY A 18 -17.03 18.42 11.05
N SER A 19 -17.99 18.37 11.97
CA SER A 19 -17.84 18.92 13.32
C SER A 19 -17.19 17.90 14.26
N LEU A 20 -16.53 18.39 15.31
CA LEU A 20 -15.94 17.54 16.34
C LEU A 20 -16.97 17.20 17.41
N VAL A 21 -17.20 15.90 17.62
CA VAL A 21 -18.06 15.35 18.67
C VAL A 21 -17.22 14.56 19.67
N ALA A 22 -17.60 14.59 20.95
CA ALA A 22 -16.85 13.93 22.02
C ALA A 22 -17.37 12.52 22.31
N VAL A 23 -16.46 11.56 22.49
CA VAL A 23 -16.78 10.23 23.00
C VAL A 23 -17.23 10.36 24.45
N VAL A 24 -18.50 10.05 24.73
CA VAL A 24 -19.05 10.17 26.10
C VAL A 24 -18.63 8.99 26.98
N SER A 25 -18.58 7.79 26.41
CA SER A 25 -18.19 6.58 27.12
C SER A 25 -17.68 5.52 26.14
N ILE A 26 -16.89 4.57 26.65
CA ILE A 26 -16.43 3.40 25.91
C ILE A 26 -16.76 2.17 26.74
N GLN A 27 -17.38 1.19 26.10
CA GLN A 27 -17.79 -0.06 26.72
C GLN A 27 -17.24 -1.23 25.90
N ALA A 28 -16.52 -2.13 26.57
CA ALA A 28 -16.16 -3.41 25.97
C ALA A 28 -17.42 -4.27 25.84
N THR A 29 -17.69 -4.80 24.64
CA THR A 29 -18.85 -5.67 24.41
C THR A 29 -18.64 -7.06 25.00
N GLY A 30 -17.40 -7.55 25.04
CA GLY A 30 -17.08 -8.92 25.48
C GLY A 30 -17.55 -10.00 24.50
N GLU A 31 -18.06 -9.61 23.34
CA GLU A 31 -18.63 -10.49 22.34
C GLU A 31 -17.68 -10.72 21.18
N ILE A 32 -17.64 -11.96 20.69
CA ILE A 32 -17.02 -12.29 19.41
C ILE A 32 -18.09 -12.13 18.34
N ALA A 33 -17.91 -11.16 17.46
CA ALA A 33 -18.80 -10.90 16.34
C ALA A 33 -18.02 -10.89 15.03
N THR A 34 -18.68 -11.24 13.92
CA THR A 34 -18.16 -10.97 12.59
C THR A 34 -18.19 -9.46 12.37
N VAL A 35 -17.03 -8.87 12.07
CA VAL A 35 -16.89 -7.45 11.75
C VAL A 35 -16.70 -7.26 10.25
N TYR A 36 -17.15 -6.12 9.73
CA TYR A 36 -17.02 -5.75 8.33
C TYR A 36 -16.19 -4.49 8.19
N ASN A 37 -15.36 -4.44 7.14
CA ASN A 37 -14.63 -3.25 6.73
C ASN A 37 -14.92 -3.00 5.25
N PHE A 38 -14.92 -1.73 4.84
CA PHE A 38 -15.08 -1.35 3.44
C PHE A 38 -13.82 -0.64 2.98
N THR A 39 -13.30 -1.00 1.82
CA THR A 39 -12.27 -0.19 1.16
C THR A 39 -12.96 0.87 0.30
N VAL A 40 -12.82 2.14 0.69
CA VAL A 40 -13.19 3.29 -0.16
C VAL A 40 -11.94 3.73 -0.93
N GLU A 41 -11.93 3.46 -2.23
CA GLU A 41 -10.83 3.82 -3.12
C GLU A 41 -10.53 5.33 -3.05
N GLY A 42 -9.26 5.68 -2.83
CA GLY A 42 -8.75 7.05 -2.85
C GLY A 42 -8.99 7.90 -1.59
N LEU A 43 -9.92 7.52 -0.72
CA LEU A 43 -10.27 8.30 0.47
C LEU A 43 -9.88 7.62 1.80
N TYR A 44 -9.88 6.29 1.85
CA TYR A 44 -9.51 5.48 3.02
C TYR A 44 -10.25 5.82 4.33
N ASN A 45 -11.43 6.42 4.19
CA ASN A 45 -12.33 6.75 5.28
C ASN A 45 -13.78 6.69 4.80
N TYR A 46 -14.69 6.47 5.73
CA TYR A 46 -16.13 6.46 5.49
C TYR A 46 -16.88 6.79 6.77
N PHE A 47 -18.06 7.38 6.65
CA PHE A 47 -18.93 7.58 7.80
C PHE A 47 -19.64 6.27 8.14
N VAL A 48 -19.59 5.87 9.41
CA VAL A 48 -20.40 4.80 9.99
C VAL A 48 -21.41 5.40 10.95
N ALA A 49 -22.58 4.80 11.03
CA ALA A 49 -23.61 5.26 11.94
C ALA A 49 -24.37 4.10 12.59
N ASP A 50 -24.92 4.42 13.75
CA ASP A 50 -26.10 3.76 14.29
C ASP A 50 -27.34 4.62 14.03
N ASP A 51 -28.47 4.31 14.69
CA ASP A 51 -29.72 5.06 14.54
C ASP A 51 -29.63 6.52 15.05
N SER A 52 -28.55 6.90 15.73
CA SER A 52 -28.44 8.13 16.51
C SER A 52 -27.29 9.06 16.13
N SER A 53 -26.21 8.56 15.53
CA SER A 53 -25.03 9.38 15.22
C SER A 53 -24.16 8.79 14.11
N TRP A 54 -23.53 9.67 13.33
CA TRP A 54 -22.48 9.29 12.39
C TRP A 54 -21.10 9.65 12.94
N VAL A 55 -20.11 8.83 12.63
CA VAL A 55 -18.70 9.10 12.93
C VAL A 55 -17.82 8.72 11.75
N LEU A 56 -16.79 9.51 11.50
CA LEU A 56 -15.79 9.21 10.47
C LEU A 56 -14.91 8.05 10.92
N ALA A 57 -15.12 6.88 10.32
CA ALA A 57 -14.23 5.73 10.44
C ALA A 57 -13.11 5.83 9.40
N HIS A 58 -11.97 5.25 9.75
CA HIS A 58 -10.81 5.20 8.87
C HIS A 58 -10.40 3.73 8.71
N ASN A 59 -10.04 3.37 7.48
CA ASN A 59 -9.87 1.98 7.06
C ASN A 59 -8.43 1.64 6.64
N ALA A 60 -7.51 2.61 6.64
CA ALA A 60 -6.14 2.30 6.29
C ALA A 60 -5.47 1.62 7.49
N THR A 61 -4.90 0.45 7.24
CA THR A 61 -4.30 -0.38 8.28
C THR A 61 -2.81 -0.12 8.44
N ARG A 62 -2.15 0.54 7.48
CA ARG A 62 -0.71 0.82 7.47
C ARG A 62 -0.42 2.22 6.93
N ARG A 63 0.70 2.80 7.39
CA ARG A 63 1.23 4.08 6.93
C ARG A 63 2.66 3.89 6.44
N LEU A 64 2.91 4.25 5.19
CA LEU A 64 4.23 4.24 4.56
C LEU A 64 5.10 5.38 5.12
N GLN A 65 6.42 5.30 4.94
CA GLN A 65 7.39 6.25 5.50
C GLN A 65 7.11 7.71 5.12
N TYR A 66 6.53 7.96 3.95
CA TYR A 66 6.20 9.30 3.43
C TYR A 66 4.80 9.80 3.81
N GLY A 67 4.17 9.14 4.78
CA GLY A 67 2.86 9.50 5.28
C GLY A 67 1.70 9.08 4.38
N VAL A 68 1.96 8.29 3.33
CA VAL A 68 0.93 7.68 2.50
C VAL A 68 0.24 6.58 3.29
N GLU A 69 -1.07 6.65 3.38
CA GLU A 69 -1.90 5.65 4.02
C GLU A 69 -2.33 4.59 2.99
N VAL A 70 -2.22 3.32 3.38
CA VAL A 70 -2.58 2.19 2.54
C VAL A 70 -3.39 1.18 3.35
N ASP A 71 -4.41 0.63 2.71
CA ASP A 71 -5.21 -0.46 3.26
C ASP A 71 -4.55 -1.81 2.91
N ILE A 72 -4.04 -2.48 3.94
CA ILE A 72 -3.40 -3.79 3.87
C ILE A 72 -3.96 -4.66 5.01
N PRO A 73 -4.92 -5.56 4.74
CA PRO A 73 -5.46 -6.46 5.76
C PRO A 73 -4.36 -7.21 6.53
N ASP A 74 -4.58 -7.49 7.81
CA ASP A 74 -3.58 -8.18 8.65
C ASP A 74 -3.27 -9.60 8.15
N ASP A 75 -4.25 -10.25 7.50
CA ASP A 75 -4.18 -11.57 6.89
C ASP A 75 -3.94 -11.53 5.36
N ALA A 76 -3.58 -10.36 4.81
CA ALA A 76 -3.36 -10.19 3.39
C ALA A 76 -2.27 -11.13 2.83
N ASP A 77 -2.52 -11.66 1.64
CA ASP A 77 -1.54 -12.44 0.89
C ASP A 77 -0.38 -11.57 0.36
N SER A 78 0.68 -12.22 -0.12
CA SER A 78 1.89 -11.57 -0.61
C SER A 78 1.60 -10.60 -1.77
N GLN A 79 0.70 -10.97 -2.69
CA GLN A 79 0.33 -10.15 -3.84
C GLN A 79 -0.37 -8.86 -3.41
N THR A 80 -1.31 -8.98 -2.47
CA THR A 80 -2.09 -7.87 -1.92
C THR A 80 -1.18 -6.88 -1.20
N ILE A 81 -0.25 -7.37 -0.37
CA ILE A 81 0.72 -6.53 0.34
C ILE A 81 1.60 -5.76 -0.64
N VAL A 82 2.29 -6.46 -1.55
CA VAL A 82 3.21 -5.81 -2.51
C VAL A 82 2.44 -4.84 -3.41
N GLY A 83 1.25 -5.22 -3.89
CA GLY A 83 0.41 -4.38 -4.73
C GLY A 83 -0.09 -3.12 -4.03
N ALA A 84 -0.51 -3.22 -2.76
CA ALA A 84 -0.97 -2.06 -1.98
C ALA A 84 0.17 -1.06 -1.73
N VAL A 85 1.35 -1.55 -1.33
CA VAL A 85 2.56 -0.72 -1.16
C VAL A 85 2.94 -0.05 -2.48
N ALA A 86 2.90 -0.79 -3.60
CA ALA A 86 3.21 -0.25 -4.92
C ALA A 86 2.25 0.87 -5.35
N ARG A 87 0.94 0.67 -5.16
CA ARG A 87 -0.08 1.71 -5.44
C ARG A 87 0.08 2.93 -4.54
N GLY A 88 0.38 2.75 -3.26
CA GLY A 88 0.66 3.85 -2.34
C GLY A 88 1.91 4.65 -2.72
N ILE A 89 2.98 3.99 -3.18
CA ILE A 89 4.16 4.71 -3.68
C ILE A 89 3.84 5.45 -4.98
N ARG A 90 3.06 4.82 -5.86
CA ARG A 90 2.62 5.42 -7.13
C ARG A 90 1.73 6.64 -6.96
N SER A 91 0.88 6.69 -5.94
CA SER A 91 -0.05 7.80 -5.70
C SER A 91 0.65 9.12 -5.35
N GLN A 92 1.93 9.10 -4.97
CA GLN A 92 2.75 10.30 -4.81
C GLN A 92 2.97 11.05 -6.14
N GLY A 93 2.80 10.36 -7.28
CA GLY A 93 3.02 10.92 -8.60
C GLY A 93 4.49 10.93 -9.03
N ALA A 94 4.71 11.12 -10.34
CA ALA A 94 6.04 11.04 -10.95
C ALA A 94 7.02 12.10 -10.43
N ASP A 95 6.54 13.33 -10.24
CA ASP A 95 7.38 14.47 -9.85
C ASP A 95 7.97 14.29 -8.44
N ASP A 96 7.20 13.74 -7.50
CA ASP A 96 7.68 13.47 -6.15
C ASP A 96 8.68 12.30 -6.10
N LEU A 97 8.48 11.28 -6.94
CA LEU A 97 9.43 10.19 -7.07
C LEU A 97 10.72 10.62 -7.78
N GLU A 98 10.65 11.56 -8.72
CA GLU A 98 11.84 12.13 -9.36
C GLU A 98 12.72 12.92 -8.40
N LYS A 99 12.14 13.58 -7.40
CA LYS A 99 12.91 14.23 -6.34
C LYS A 99 13.79 13.24 -5.56
N LYS A 100 13.46 11.95 -5.60
CA LYS A 100 14.21 10.85 -4.95
C LYS A 100 15.28 10.23 -5.84
N PHE A 101 15.39 10.65 -7.10
CA PHE A 101 16.46 10.17 -7.97
C PHE A 101 17.84 10.45 -7.37
N SER A 102 18.77 9.51 -7.56
CA SER A 102 20.17 9.79 -7.30
C SER A 102 20.66 10.97 -8.15
N LYS A 103 21.73 11.63 -7.70
CA LYS A 103 22.33 12.76 -8.43
C LYS A 103 22.72 12.35 -9.85
N GLU A 104 23.18 11.11 -10.01
CA GLU A 104 23.58 10.51 -11.27
C GLU A 104 22.38 10.27 -12.17
N MET A 105 21.29 9.70 -11.64
CA MET A 105 20.04 9.50 -12.38
C MET A 105 19.45 10.83 -12.85
N ALA A 106 19.36 11.83 -11.98
CA ALA A 106 18.84 13.14 -12.33
C ALA A 106 19.69 13.82 -13.42
N ARG A 107 21.02 13.77 -13.32
CA ARG A 107 21.93 14.29 -14.36
C ARG A 107 21.78 13.54 -15.69
N ALA A 108 21.68 12.22 -15.66
CA ALA A 108 21.53 11.39 -16.85
C ALA A 108 20.18 11.63 -17.53
N ALA A 109 19.08 11.71 -16.77
CA ALA A 109 17.75 12.04 -17.27
C ALA A 109 17.71 13.44 -17.90
N LYS A 110 18.38 14.44 -17.30
CA LYS A 110 18.50 15.78 -17.89
C LYS A 110 19.22 15.76 -19.25
N ARG A 111 20.25 14.92 -19.40
CA ARG A 111 21.01 14.79 -20.66
C ARG A 111 20.29 13.94 -21.70
N LYS A 112 19.53 12.94 -21.27
CA LYS A 112 18.81 11.97 -22.11
C LYS A 112 17.41 11.80 -21.53
N PRO A 113 16.44 12.66 -21.92
CA PRO A 113 15.09 12.67 -21.33
C PRO A 113 14.37 11.32 -21.37
N TRP A 114 14.66 10.48 -22.37
CA TRP A 114 14.09 9.13 -22.47
C TRP A 114 14.44 8.21 -21.28
N LEU A 115 15.56 8.46 -20.57
CA LEU A 115 15.94 7.70 -19.37
C LEU A 115 15.01 7.95 -18.18
N ARG A 116 14.27 9.07 -18.17
CA ARG A 116 13.36 9.43 -17.08
C ARG A 116 12.38 8.30 -16.76
N LYS A 117 11.76 7.71 -17.80
CA LYS A 117 10.80 6.62 -17.63
C LYS A 117 11.43 5.36 -17.02
N ALA A 118 12.64 5.01 -17.44
CA ALA A 118 13.34 3.85 -16.91
C ALA A 118 13.72 4.06 -15.44
N PHE A 119 14.25 5.24 -15.09
CA PHE A 119 14.61 5.57 -13.71
C PHE A 119 13.41 5.69 -12.79
N LEU A 120 12.26 6.20 -13.26
CA LEU A 120 11.01 6.16 -12.51
C LEU A 120 10.62 4.72 -12.16
N GLY A 121 10.73 3.79 -13.11
CA GLY A 121 10.51 2.36 -12.86
C GLY A 121 11.47 1.83 -11.78
N SER A 122 12.77 2.06 -11.93
CA SER A 122 13.75 1.63 -10.92
C SER A 122 13.50 2.24 -9.54
N GLN A 123 13.15 3.54 -9.46
CA GLN A 123 12.87 4.21 -8.21
C GLN A 123 11.67 3.60 -7.50
N VAL A 124 10.59 3.27 -8.24
CA VAL A 124 9.43 2.59 -7.66
C VAL A 124 9.83 1.27 -6.99
N HIS A 125 10.67 0.44 -7.62
CA HIS A 125 11.14 -0.80 -7.00
C HIS A 125 12.01 -0.55 -5.75
N TYR A 126 12.85 0.49 -5.75
CA TYR A 126 13.66 0.85 -4.57
C TYR A 126 12.80 1.29 -3.38
N GLU A 127 11.81 2.14 -3.62
CA GLU A 127 10.89 2.60 -2.56
C GLU A 127 10.07 1.42 -2.01
N ILE A 128 9.53 0.55 -2.87
CA ILE A 128 8.73 -0.60 -2.43
C ILE A 128 9.57 -1.54 -1.58
N ARG A 129 10.81 -1.83 -2.00
CA ARG A 129 11.73 -2.64 -1.19
C ARG A 129 12.00 -1.99 0.17
N GLY A 130 12.16 -0.68 0.22
CA GLY A 130 12.35 0.06 1.47
C GLY A 130 11.15 -0.09 2.41
N GLU A 131 9.95 0.18 1.91
CA GLU A 131 8.71 0.10 2.69
C GLU A 131 8.40 -1.32 3.15
N LEU A 132 8.57 -2.33 2.30
CA LEU A 132 8.35 -3.74 2.69
C LEU A 132 9.31 -4.17 3.80
N ASN A 133 10.56 -3.71 3.79
CA ASN A 133 11.52 -3.99 4.87
C ASN A 133 11.16 -3.29 6.19
N LEU A 134 10.52 -2.13 6.14
CA LEU A 134 10.07 -1.41 7.34
C LEU A 134 8.78 -2.02 7.90
N LEU A 135 7.79 -2.30 7.05
CA LEU A 135 6.49 -2.82 7.46
C LEU A 135 6.54 -4.30 7.84
N TYR A 136 7.37 -5.09 7.16
CA TYR A 136 7.49 -6.53 7.35
C TYR A 136 8.96 -6.99 7.43
N PRO A 137 9.68 -6.61 8.51
CA PRO A 137 11.11 -6.86 8.63
C PRO A 137 11.45 -8.34 8.43
N GLY A 138 12.29 -8.61 7.43
CA GLY A 138 12.78 -9.96 7.13
C GLY A 138 11.77 -10.90 6.49
N ARG A 139 10.55 -10.47 6.14
CA ARG A 139 9.54 -11.28 5.43
C ARG A 139 9.80 -11.35 3.93
N PHE A 140 9.87 -10.20 3.27
CA PHE A 140 10.05 -10.10 1.82
C PHE A 140 11.53 -10.01 1.44
N GLU A 141 11.99 -10.95 0.63
CA GLU A 141 13.32 -10.93 0.01
C GLU A 141 13.21 -10.38 -1.41
N TYR A 142 13.93 -9.29 -1.70
CA TYR A 142 14.03 -8.75 -3.05
C TYR A 142 15.01 -9.56 -3.90
N ARG A 143 14.61 -9.92 -5.12
CA ARG A 143 15.39 -10.68 -6.09
C ARG A 143 15.66 -9.81 -7.32
N SER A 144 16.90 -9.77 -7.78
CA SER A 144 17.26 -9.07 -9.03
C SER A 144 17.08 -9.93 -10.28
N VAL A 145 16.75 -11.22 -10.12
CA VAL A 145 16.53 -12.19 -11.21
C VAL A 145 15.33 -13.07 -10.85
N GLY A 146 14.40 -13.19 -11.81
CA GLY A 146 13.11 -13.83 -11.59
C GLY A 146 12.09 -12.84 -11.02
N PRO A 147 10.97 -13.34 -10.45
CA PRO A 147 10.00 -12.50 -9.77
C PRO A 147 10.64 -11.60 -8.70
N ASP A 148 10.26 -10.33 -8.67
CA ASP A 148 10.88 -9.30 -7.82
C ASP A 148 10.96 -9.65 -6.34
N TYR A 149 9.96 -10.34 -5.80
CA TYR A 149 9.87 -10.63 -4.37
C TYR A 149 9.61 -12.11 -4.08
N LYS A 150 10.24 -12.58 -3.01
CA LYS A 150 9.97 -13.86 -2.36
C LYS A 150 9.47 -13.61 -0.94
N ASP A 151 8.30 -14.10 -0.59
CA ASP A 151 7.73 -14.02 0.74
C ASP A 151 8.11 -15.26 1.57
N LYS A 152 9.09 -15.09 2.47
CA LYS A 152 9.65 -16.18 3.28
C LYS A 152 8.71 -16.67 4.39
N GLN A 153 7.57 -16.00 4.61
CA GLN A 153 6.58 -16.39 5.61
C GLN A 153 5.32 -17.00 4.98
N MET A 154 5.16 -16.91 3.66
CA MET A 154 4.05 -17.49 2.92
C MET A 154 4.53 -18.62 2.00
N ASN A 155 5.16 -19.64 2.58
CA ASN A 155 5.68 -20.81 1.85
C ASN A 155 6.51 -20.43 0.61
N ASP A 156 7.40 -19.45 0.77
CA ASP A 156 8.28 -18.99 -0.30
C ASP A 156 7.55 -18.46 -1.55
N ALA A 157 6.32 -17.96 -1.37
CA ALA A 157 5.50 -17.41 -2.46
C ALA A 157 6.25 -16.31 -3.22
N LEU A 158 6.15 -16.37 -4.55
CA LEU A 158 6.80 -15.43 -5.46
C LEU A 158 5.81 -14.38 -5.94
N VAL A 159 6.25 -13.13 -5.96
CA VAL A 159 5.47 -12.00 -6.44
C VAL A 159 6.28 -11.21 -7.45
N GLU A 160 5.73 -11.07 -8.66
CA GLU A 160 6.27 -10.16 -9.67
C GLU A 160 5.56 -8.82 -9.58
N LEU A 161 6.35 -7.76 -9.44
CA LEU A 161 5.84 -6.40 -9.42
C LEU A 161 5.85 -5.85 -10.86
N THR A 162 4.68 -5.48 -11.37
CA THR A 162 4.58 -5.03 -12.77
C THR A 162 3.44 -4.05 -12.98
N THR A 163 3.34 -3.48 -14.19
CA THR A 163 2.16 -2.69 -14.55
C THR A 163 0.96 -3.59 -14.83
N THR A 164 -0.25 -3.17 -14.48
CA THR A 164 -1.53 -3.87 -14.75
C THR A 164 -1.83 -4.14 -16.23
N ASN A 165 -1.04 -3.59 -17.16
CA ASN A 165 -1.17 -3.81 -18.59
C ASN A 165 -1.02 -5.30 -18.96
N PRO A 166 -2.03 -5.91 -19.61
CA PRO A 166 -1.99 -7.31 -20.03
C PRO A 166 -0.78 -7.67 -20.91
N HIS A 167 -0.31 -6.75 -21.74
CA HIS A 167 0.87 -6.97 -22.57
C HIS A 167 2.15 -7.11 -21.74
N THR A 168 2.28 -6.34 -20.65
CA THR A 168 3.42 -6.43 -19.75
C THR A 168 3.37 -7.75 -18.98
N ILE A 169 2.21 -8.10 -18.41
CA ILE A 169 2.01 -9.37 -17.70
C ILE A 169 2.38 -10.54 -18.62
N LYS A 170 1.84 -10.56 -19.85
CA LYS A 170 2.17 -11.59 -20.83
C LYS A 170 3.67 -11.66 -21.11
N ALA A 171 4.35 -10.52 -21.27
CA ALA A 171 5.80 -10.50 -21.50
C ALA A 171 6.61 -11.08 -20.33
N HIS A 172 6.12 -10.99 -19.09
CA HIS A 172 6.73 -11.69 -17.96
C HIS A 172 6.40 -13.19 -17.99
N THR A 173 5.13 -13.57 -18.20
CA THR A 173 4.72 -14.98 -18.30
C THR A 173 5.47 -15.73 -19.41
N ASP A 174 5.69 -15.10 -20.56
CA ASP A 174 6.42 -15.67 -21.71
C ASP A 174 7.88 -16.02 -21.38
N LYS A 175 8.46 -15.47 -20.30
CA LYS A 175 9.82 -15.84 -19.84
C LYS A 175 9.87 -17.25 -19.23
N GLY A 176 8.73 -17.81 -18.82
CA GLY A 176 8.65 -19.15 -18.23
C GLY A 176 9.23 -19.26 -16.81
N GLY A 177 9.45 -20.48 -16.33
CA GLY A 177 10.02 -20.75 -15.01
C GLY A 177 9.15 -20.21 -13.87
N ASP A 178 9.78 -19.54 -12.89
CA ASP A 178 9.10 -18.92 -11.74
C ASP A 178 7.97 -17.95 -12.14
N TYR A 179 8.01 -17.36 -13.34
CA TYR A 179 6.97 -16.44 -13.82
C TYR A 179 5.64 -17.13 -14.18
N LEU A 180 5.63 -18.46 -14.30
CA LEU A 180 4.40 -19.23 -14.57
C LEU A 180 3.55 -19.43 -13.31
N THR A 181 4.15 -19.29 -12.14
CA THR A 181 3.51 -19.60 -10.85
C THR A 181 3.54 -18.45 -9.86
N CYS A 182 4.26 -17.37 -10.15
CA CYS A 182 4.24 -16.17 -9.30
C CYS A 182 2.91 -15.43 -9.39
N ALA A 183 2.57 -14.73 -8.31
CA ALA A 183 1.47 -13.77 -8.33
C ALA A 183 1.93 -12.44 -8.94
N PHE A 184 1.06 -11.76 -9.70
CA PHE A 184 1.38 -10.46 -10.30
C PHE A 184 0.80 -9.32 -9.47
N ALA A 185 1.66 -8.58 -8.79
CA ALA A 185 1.29 -7.35 -8.08
C ALA A 185 1.30 -6.18 -9.08
N GLY A 186 0.11 -5.85 -9.59
CA GLY A 186 -0.08 -4.78 -10.57
C GLY A 186 -0.18 -3.38 -9.94
N TYR A 187 0.41 -2.39 -10.61
CA TYR A 187 0.13 -0.97 -10.40
C TYR A 187 -0.06 -0.24 -11.74
N ASP A 188 -0.62 0.98 -11.71
CA ASP A 188 -0.84 1.76 -12.94
C ASP A 188 0.41 2.54 -13.39
N PRO A 189 0.65 2.68 -14.71
CA PRO A 189 1.76 3.46 -15.23
C PRO A 189 1.63 4.96 -14.87
N PHE A 190 2.75 5.70 -14.98
CA PHE A 190 2.74 7.17 -14.94
C PHE A 190 2.27 7.73 -16.28
#